data_AF-A0A318XSC3-F1
#
_entry.id   AF-A0A318XSC3-F1
#
_cell.length_a   1.000
_cell.length_b   1.000
_cell.length_c   1.000
_cell.angle_alpha   90.00
_cell.angle_beta   90.00
_cell.angle_gamma   90.00
#
_symmetry.space_group_name_H-M   'P 1'
#
loop_
_entity.id
_entity.type
_entity.pdbx_description
1 polymer ?
#
loop_
_entity_poly.entity_id
_entity_poly.type
_entity_poly.pdbx_seq_one_letter_code
_entity_poly.pdbx_strand_id
1 'polypeptide(L)'
;MKKINRRIKRDTSRNRGPVLDSKTGGGFGVIFIGLGATFLAFIILINIADYSLFTYKRNLVSKAMDYAVNAAVQEVDLNESSAGLAEGFYENTGNKRMDGIKINMAKARKIFLSTFYQNCNLTEYKIDSDLLLCTTYAFNKKLNYTITAGDEQIGLGSIESPELLENKINQAISSYWIASEENSRVYINGNPKTNMIEKGTYLFAFIKDINIKGIYSKRSICLSSFAGAKADRADSNRY
;
A
#
# COMPACT_ATOMS: atom_id res chain seq x y z
N MET A 1 -32.75 -21.80 -99.35
CA MET A 1 -33.26 -21.02 -98.20
C MET A 1 -32.11 -20.69 -97.25
N LYS A 2 -31.58 -19.46 -97.30
CA LYS A 2 -30.50 -18.94 -96.43
C LYS A 2 -31.12 -17.85 -95.54
N LYS A 3 -31.31 -18.11 -94.24
CA LYS A 3 -31.71 -17.06 -93.28
C LYS A 3 -30.47 -16.38 -92.72
N ILE A 4 -30.20 -15.19 -93.25
CA ILE A 4 -29.22 -14.22 -92.78
C ILE A 4 -29.81 -13.54 -91.54
N ASN A 5 -29.32 -13.87 -90.35
CA ASN A 5 -29.65 -13.11 -89.14
C ASN A 5 -28.80 -11.85 -89.10
N ARG A 6 -29.42 -10.73 -89.50
CA ARG A 6 -28.88 -9.37 -89.37
C ARG A 6 -28.76 -9.02 -87.87
N ARG A 7 -27.52 -8.96 -87.35
CA ARG A 7 -27.23 -8.25 -86.10
C ARG A 7 -27.49 -6.77 -86.32
N ILE A 8 -28.59 -6.29 -85.76
CA ILE A 8 -28.87 -4.86 -85.63
C ILE A 8 -27.89 -4.31 -84.59
N LYS A 9 -26.92 -3.52 -85.06
CA LYS A 9 -26.25 -2.49 -84.25
C LYS A 9 -27.33 -1.50 -83.80
N ARG A 10 -27.64 -1.47 -82.49
CA ARG A 10 -28.18 -0.26 -81.86
C ARG A 10 -27.06 0.33 -81.04
N ASP A 11 -26.50 1.41 -81.57
CA ASP A 11 -25.78 2.40 -80.79
C ASP A 11 -26.76 3.00 -79.78
N THR A 12 -26.74 2.47 -78.55
CA THR A 12 -27.39 3.14 -77.42
C THR A 12 -26.45 4.25 -76.98
N SER A 13 -26.82 5.46 -77.37
CA SER A 13 -26.19 6.72 -77.00
C SER A 13 -25.87 6.77 -75.51
N ARG A 14 -24.60 7.12 -75.25
CA ARG A 14 -24.05 7.66 -74.00
C ARG A 14 -25.10 8.38 -73.15
N ASN A 15 -25.37 7.83 -71.96
CA ASN A 15 -25.61 8.64 -70.79
C ASN A 15 -24.79 8.06 -69.64
N ARG A 16 -23.47 8.29 -69.69
CA ARG A 16 -22.61 8.08 -68.52
C ARG A 16 -22.88 9.27 -67.61
N GLY A 17 -23.80 9.11 -66.65
CA GLY A 17 -23.82 9.96 -65.47
C GLY A 17 -22.44 9.93 -64.79
N PRO A 18 -22.10 10.92 -63.96
CA PRO A 18 -20.80 10.96 -63.31
C PRO A 18 -20.60 9.64 -62.54
N VAL A 19 -19.62 8.84 -62.99
CA VAL A 19 -19.10 7.76 -62.18
C VAL A 19 -18.40 8.46 -61.03
N LEU A 20 -19.10 8.62 -59.91
CA LEU A 20 -18.49 8.99 -58.65
C LEU A 20 -17.37 7.98 -58.41
N ASP A 21 -16.13 8.46 -58.50
CA ASP A 21 -14.93 7.66 -58.28
C ASP A 21 -15.01 7.01 -56.89
N SER A 22 -15.44 5.75 -56.86
CA SER A 22 -15.54 4.93 -55.64
C SER A 22 -14.18 4.71 -54.97
N LYS A 23 -13.08 5.06 -55.65
CA LYS A 23 -11.72 5.06 -55.12
C LYS A 23 -11.48 6.12 -54.05
N THR A 24 -12.19 7.25 -54.08
CA THR A 24 -11.94 8.37 -53.16
C THR A 24 -12.56 8.12 -51.78
N GLY A 25 -13.75 7.50 -51.72
CA GLY A 25 -14.44 7.19 -50.46
C GLY A 25 -13.76 6.09 -49.63
N GLY A 26 -13.12 5.12 -50.26
CA GLY A 26 -12.41 4.03 -49.57
C GLY A 26 -11.11 4.49 -48.91
N GLY A 27 -10.34 5.36 -49.57
CA GLY A 27 -9.05 5.85 -49.05
C GLY A 27 -9.19 6.68 -47.76
N PHE A 28 -10.18 7.58 -47.70
CA PHE A 28 -10.46 8.34 -46.48
C PHE A 28 -10.92 7.44 -45.31
N GLY A 29 -11.75 6.42 -45.58
CA GLY A 29 -12.17 5.46 -44.55
C GLY A 29 -11.00 4.70 -43.93
N VAL A 30 -10.03 4.25 -44.74
CA VAL A 30 -8.82 3.58 -44.25
C VAL A 30 -7.98 4.52 -43.37
N ILE A 31 -7.86 5.80 -43.74
CA ILE A 31 -7.13 6.79 -42.93
C ILE A 31 -7.83 6.97 -41.57
N PHE A 32 -9.15 7.13 -41.53
CA PHE A 32 -9.88 7.30 -40.26
C PHE A 32 -9.79 6.07 -39.36
N ILE A 33 -9.90 4.86 -39.92
CA ILE A 33 -9.74 3.62 -39.15
C ILE A 33 -8.31 3.49 -38.61
N GLY A 34 -7.30 3.78 -39.44
CA GLY A 34 -5.89 3.76 -39.03
C GLY A 34 -5.58 4.77 -37.95
N LEU A 35 -6.11 6.00 -38.07
CA LEU A 35 -5.97 7.05 -37.07
C LEU A 35 -6.66 6.64 -35.76
N GLY A 36 -7.87 6.11 -35.83
CA GLY A 36 -8.64 5.63 -34.67
C GLY A 36 -7.93 4.49 -33.93
N ALA A 37 -7.39 3.51 -34.66
CA ALA A 37 -6.61 2.42 -34.08
C ALA A 37 -5.33 2.95 -33.40
N THR A 38 -4.67 3.93 -34.02
CA THR A 38 -3.47 4.56 -33.46
C THR A 38 -3.78 5.32 -32.17
N PHE A 39 -4.85 6.12 -32.15
CA PHE A 39 -5.30 6.82 -30.94
C PHE A 39 -5.66 5.85 -29.81
N LEU A 40 -6.38 4.77 -30.13
CA LEU A 40 -6.72 3.74 -29.15
C LEU A 40 -5.46 3.10 -28.56
N ALA A 41 -4.47 2.77 -29.39
CA ALA A 41 -3.19 2.23 -28.93
C ALA A 41 -2.46 3.20 -28.00
N PHE A 42 -2.43 4.50 -28.31
CA PHE A 42 -1.84 5.53 -27.44
C PHE A 42 -2.54 5.63 -26.09
N ILE A 43 -3.88 5.61 -26.07
CA ILE A 43 -4.66 5.64 -24.83
C ILE A 43 -4.30 4.43 -23.96
N ILE A 44 -4.23 3.24 -24.56
CA ILE A 44 -3.86 2.01 -23.84
C ILE A 44 -2.44 2.13 -23.25
N LEU A 45 -1.47 2.59 -24.04
CA LEU A 45 -0.09 2.77 -23.57
C LEU A 45 0.02 3.77 -22.42
N ILE A 46 -0.70 4.90 -22.49
CA ILE A 46 -0.73 5.91 -21.43
C ILE A 46 -1.35 5.34 -20.15
N ASN A 47 -2.40 4.53 -20.25
CA ASN A 47 -2.99 3.83 -19.10
C ASN A 47 -2.03 2.83 -18.46
N ILE A 48 -1.31 2.05 -19.27
CA ILE A 48 -0.30 1.10 -18.78
C ILE A 48 0.83 1.86 -18.08
N ALA A 49 1.35 2.92 -18.70
CA ALA A 49 2.43 3.72 -18.14
C ALA A 49 2.03 4.38 -16.80
N ASP A 50 0.80 4.91 -16.71
CA ASP A 50 0.25 5.47 -15.48
C ASP A 50 0.15 4.43 -14.37
N TYR A 51 -0.37 3.23 -14.68
CA TYR A 51 -0.48 2.14 -13.73
C TYR A 51 0.88 1.58 -13.28
N SER A 52 1.84 1.48 -14.19
CA SER A 52 3.22 1.07 -13.88
C SER A 52 3.89 2.08 -12.93
N LEU A 53 3.73 3.38 -13.18
CA LEU A 53 4.27 4.42 -12.31
C LEU A 53 3.62 4.39 -10.92
N PHE A 54 2.28 4.24 -10.86
CA PHE A 54 1.56 4.05 -9.60
C PHE A 54 2.10 2.85 -8.82
N THR A 55 2.25 1.70 -9.47
CA THR A 55 2.73 0.47 -8.82
C THR A 55 4.16 0.62 -8.30
N TYR A 56 5.04 1.25 -9.08
CA TYR A 56 6.41 1.54 -8.65
C TYR A 56 6.44 2.42 -7.40
N LYS A 57 5.72 3.54 -7.39
CA LYS A 57 5.64 4.44 -6.24
C LYS A 57 5.00 3.76 -5.02
N ARG A 58 3.95 2.98 -5.21
CA ARG A 58 3.33 2.18 -4.14
C ARG A 58 4.34 1.25 -3.47
N ASN A 59 5.15 0.56 -4.27
CA ASN A 59 6.14 -0.36 -3.73
C ASN A 59 7.26 0.38 -2.96
N LEU A 60 7.66 1.58 -3.41
CA LEU A 60 8.60 2.42 -2.66
C LEU A 60 8.02 2.83 -1.30
N VAL A 61 6.78 3.33 -1.27
CA VAL A 61 6.10 3.72 -0.03
C VAL A 61 5.96 2.52 0.91
N SER A 62 5.56 1.35 0.40
CA SER A 62 5.45 0.12 1.20
C SER A 62 6.80 -0.28 1.81
N LYS A 63 7.90 -0.25 1.04
CA LYS A 63 9.24 -0.54 1.56
C LYS A 63 9.70 0.48 2.60
N ALA A 64 9.43 1.76 2.37
CA ALA A 64 9.75 2.82 3.33
C ALA A 64 9.00 2.61 4.65
N MET A 65 7.73 2.18 4.58
CA MET A 65 6.95 1.81 5.76
C MET A 65 7.58 0.63 6.50
N ASP A 66 7.95 -0.44 5.81
CA ASP A 66 8.58 -1.61 6.43
C ASP A 66 9.92 -1.26 7.10
N TYR A 67 10.75 -0.43 6.47
CA TYR A 67 11.99 0.05 7.08
C TYR A 67 11.72 0.93 8.31
N ALA A 68 10.72 1.81 8.23
CA ALA A 68 10.35 2.68 9.33
C ALA A 68 9.84 1.90 10.55
N VAL A 69 8.97 0.89 10.36
CA VAL A 69 8.49 0.03 11.45
C VAL A 69 9.66 -0.75 12.07
N ASN A 70 10.52 -1.35 11.25
CA ASN A 70 11.67 -2.14 11.74
C ASN A 70 12.71 -1.30 12.48
N ALA A 71 12.88 -0.03 12.12
CA ALA A 71 13.74 0.89 12.87
C ALA A 71 13.07 1.31 14.19
N ALA A 72 11.81 1.74 14.12
CA ALA A 72 11.09 2.29 15.26
C ALA A 72 10.80 1.26 16.36
N VAL A 73 10.63 -0.02 16.03
CA VAL A 73 10.39 -1.09 17.02
C VAL A 73 11.59 -1.32 17.95
N GLN A 74 12.79 -0.87 17.55
CA GLN A 74 14.02 -1.04 18.34
C GLN A 74 14.19 0.04 19.42
N GLU A 75 13.34 1.08 19.43
CA GLU A 75 13.40 2.18 20.39
C GLU A 75 12.84 1.75 21.75
N VAL A 76 13.53 0.86 22.45
CA VAL A 76 13.16 0.36 23.77
C VAL A 76 13.23 1.46 24.83
N ASP A 77 12.22 1.54 25.68
CA ASP A 77 12.25 2.40 26.86
C ASP A 77 13.06 1.75 27.99
N LEU A 78 14.31 2.16 28.15
CA LEU A 78 15.22 1.58 29.14
C LEU A 78 14.72 1.77 30.59
N ASN A 79 14.00 2.85 30.88
CA ASN A 79 13.53 3.13 32.24
C ASN A 79 12.35 2.21 32.59
N GLU A 80 11.39 2.11 31.68
CA GLU A 80 10.20 1.28 31.88
C GLU A 80 10.43 -0.22 31.64
N SER A 81 11.55 -0.58 31.00
CA SER A 81 11.90 -1.98 30.68
C SER A 81 12.97 -2.58 31.60
N SER A 82 13.43 -1.86 32.62
CA SER A 82 14.52 -2.29 33.50
C SER A 82 14.33 -3.70 34.09
N ALA A 83 13.12 -4.01 34.57
CA ALA A 83 12.78 -5.33 35.08
C ALA A 83 12.79 -6.41 33.98
N GLY A 84 12.16 -6.14 32.83
CA GLY A 84 12.11 -7.08 31.70
C GLY A 84 13.49 -7.36 31.09
N LEU A 85 14.35 -6.35 31.01
CA LEU A 85 15.74 -6.47 30.55
C LEU A 85 16.61 -7.29 31.51
N ALA A 86 16.28 -7.32 32.80
CA ALA A 86 17.02 -8.06 33.82
C ALA A 86 16.66 -9.56 33.85
N GLU A 87 15.45 -9.95 33.41
CA GLU A 87 14.95 -11.34 33.50
C GLU A 87 15.56 -12.30 32.46
N GLY A 88 16.50 -11.85 31.63
CA GLY A 88 17.40 -12.73 30.86
C GLY A 88 16.68 -13.60 29.82
N PHE A 89 16.58 -14.92 30.09
CA PHE A 89 16.18 -15.94 29.13
C PHE A 89 15.16 -16.92 29.73
N TYR A 90 14.30 -17.49 28.88
CA TYR A 90 13.49 -18.64 29.26
C TYR A 90 14.38 -19.88 29.37
N GLU A 91 14.44 -20.49 30.57
CA GLU A 91 15.26 -21.68 30.85
C GLU A 91 15.01 -22.85 29.89
N ASN A 92 13.78 -22.97 29.39
CA ASN A 92 13.34 -24.11 28.59
C ASN A 92 13.69 -23.99 27.11
N THR A 93 13.84 -22.77 26.59
CA THR A 93 14.03 -22.52 25.15
C THR A 93 15.34 -21.80 24.84
N GLY A 94 16.00 -21.22 25.85
CA GLY A 94 17.17 -20.35 25.67
C GLY A 94 16.84 -19.03 24.98
N ASN A 95 15.57 -18.76 24.66
CA ASN A 95 15.14 -17.52 24.03
C ASN A 95 15.13 -16.39 25.05
N LYS A 96 15.49 -15.18 24.61
CA LYS A 96 15.47 -14.00 25.47
C LYS A 96 14.05 -13.70 25.91
N ARG A 97 13.87 -13.41 27.19
CA ARG A 97 12.57 -13.04 27.74
C ARG A 97 12.27 -11.61 27.34
N MET A 98 11.19 -11.42 26.59
CA MET A 98 10.74 -10.10 26.12
C MET A 98 9.61 -9.54 26.99
N ASP A 99 9.20 -10.28 28.04
CA ASP A 99 8.20 -9.83 29.00
C ASP A 99 8.66 -8.54 29.68
N GLY A 100 7.79 -7.54 29.73
CA GLY A 100 8.07 -6.26 30.36
C GLY A 100 8.97 -5.31 29.56
N ILE A 101 9.41 -5.68 28.36
CA ILE A 101 10.14 -4.76 27.47
C ILE A 101 9.14 -3.87 26.73
N LYS A 102 9.23 -2.56 26.92
CA LYS A 102 8.36 -1.57 26.32
C LYS A 102 9.10 -0.75 25.27
N ILE A 103 8.36 -0.31 24.26
CA ILE A 103 8.86 0.63 23.24
C ILE A 103 8.54 2.05 23.72
N ASN A 104 9.53 2.95 23.64
CA ASN A 104 9.32 4.37 23.86
C ASN A 104 8.58 4.96 22.65
N MET A 105 7.26 5.12 22.77
CA MET A 105 6.40 5.53 21.66
C MET A 105 6.81 6.88 21.04
N ALA A 106 7.25 7.85 21.86
CA ALA A 106 7.66 9.16 21.36
C ALA A 106 8.92 9.09 20.49
N LYS A 107 9.94 8.33 20.93
CA LYS A 107 11.15 8.07 20.13
C LYS A 107 10.83 7.22 18.91
N ALA A 108 10.07 6.15 19.07
CA ALA A 108 9.65 5.27 18.00
C ALA A 108 8.94 6.06 16.88
N ARG A 109 8.04 6.98 17.22
CA ARG A 109 7.38 7.84 16.22
C ARG A 109 8.36 8.75 15.48
N LYS A 110 9.29 9.39 16.19
CA LYS A 110 10.31 10.23 15.56
C LYS A 110 11.19 9.43 14.60
N ILE A 111 11.64 8.25 15.02
CA ILE A 111 12.45 7.34 14.20
C ILE A 111 11.63 6.83 13.01
N PHE A 112 10.38 6.45 13.22
CA PHE A 112 9.46 6.03 12.16
C PHE A 112 9.36 7.11 11.07
N LEU A 113 8.97 8.33 11.45
CA LEU A 113 8.78 9.43 10.50
C LEU A 113 10.09 9.79 9.77
N SER A 114 11.20 9.89 10.50
CA SER A 114 12.50 10.20 9.90
C SER A 114 12.95 9.13 8.90
N THR A 115 12.81 7.85 9.26
CA THR A 115 13.19 6.71 8.40
C THR A 115 12.27 6.62 7.19
N PHE A 116 10.96 6.81 7.39
CA PHE A 116 9.99 6.82 6.30
C PHE A 116 10.31 7.93 5.29
N TYR A 117 10.52 9.16 5.75
CA TYR A 117 10.81 10.29 4.85
C TYR A 117 12.16 10.15 4.14
N GLN A 118 13.19 9.62 4.80
CA GLN A 118 14.48 9.32 4.18
C GLN A 118 14.36 8.28 3.05
N ASN A 119 13.51 7.27 3.23
CA ASN A 119 13.39 6.16 2.26
C ASN A 119 12.33 6.39 1.18
N CYS A 120 11.34 7.23 1.44
CA CYS A 120 10.31 7.56 0.46
C CYS A 120 10.79 8.62 -0.54
N ASN A 121 11.85 9.39 -0.20
CA ASN A 121 12.53 10.40 -1.03
C ASN A 121 11.57 11.39 -1.75
N LEU A 122 10.38 11.57 -1.19
CA LEU A 122 9.27 12.31 -1.78
C LEU A 122 8.72 13.25 -0.70
N THR A 123 9.13 14.52 -0.78
CA THR A 123 8.61 15.64 0.03
C THR A 123 7.10 15.87 -0.12
N GLU A 124 6.42 15.11 -0.98
CA GLU A 124 4.99 15.22 -1.25
C GLU A 124 4.11 14.49 -0.23
N TYR A 125 4.65 13.53 0.52
CA TYR A 125 3.87 12.81 1.52
C TYR A 125 4.04 13.49 2.87
N LYS A 126 2.92 13.89 3.48
CA LYS A 126 2.85 14.28 4.89
C LYS A 126 1.95 13.25 5.56
N ILE A 127 2.55 12.35 6.34
CA ILE A 127 1.83 11.23 6.95
C ILE A 127 1.59 11.43 8.44
N ASP A 128 2.09 12.50 9.05
CA ASP A 128 2.05 12.72 10.49
C ASP A 128 0.64 12.67 11.09
N SER A 129 -0.34 13.29 10.42
CA SER A 129 -1.75 13.30 10.85
C SER A 129 -2.51 12.02 10.49
N ASP A 130 -1.97 11.25 9.54
CA ASP A 130 -2.60 10.06 8.96
C ASP A 130 -1.97 8.76 9.49
N LEU A 131 -0.97 8.89 10.38
CA LEU A 131 -0.25 7.79 10.99
C LEU A 131 -0.88 7.43 12.34
N LEU A 132 -1.20 6.14 12.48
CA LEU A 132 -1.49 5.48 13.73
C LEU A 132 -0.38 4.49 14.05
N LEU A 133 0.15 4.56 15.27
CA LEU A 133 1.10 3.61 15.82
C LEU A 133 0.46 2.88 17.00
N CYS A 134 0.67 1.57 17.07
CA CYS A 134 0.25 0.74 18.18
C CYS A 134 1.45 -0.06 18.67
N THR A 135 1.87 0.17 19.92
CA THR A 135 2.91 -0.64 20.56
C THR A 135 2.26 -1.64 21.49
N THR A 136 2.79 -2.85 21.54
CA THR A 136 2.39 -3.86 22.51
C THR A 136 3.57 -4.30 23.37
N TYR A 137 3.28 -4.85 24.54
CA TYR A 137 4.24 -5.61 25.33
C TYR A 137 3.53 -6.65 26.20
N ALA A 138 4.15 -7.81 26.40
CA ALA A 138 3.64 -8.84 27.27
C ALA A 138 4.01 -8.54 28.73
N PHE A 139 3.05 -8.61 29.65
CA PHE A 139 3.31 -8.51 31.09
C PHE A 139 2.19 -9.20 31.87
N ASN A 140 2.54 -9.96 32.92
CA ASN A 140 1.58 -10.68 33.75
C ASN A 140 0.55 -11.52 32.96
N LYS A 141 1.03 -12.27 31.95
CA LYS A 141 0.23 -13.11 31.04
C LYS A 141 -0.78 -12.35 30.16
N LYS A 142 -0.82 -11.02 30.23
CA LYS A 142 -1.65 -10.16 29.37
C LYS A 142 -0.78 -9.44 28.34
N LEU A 143 -1.41 -9.03 27.23
CA LEU A 143 -0.80 -8.17 26.23
C LEU A 143 -1.29 -6.74 26.47
N ASN A 144 -0.38 -5.87 26.88
CA ASN A 144 -0.68 -4.45 27.04
C ASN A 144 -0.45 -3.76 25.70
N TYR A 145 -1.24 -2.72 25.43
CA TYR A 145 -1.15 -1.96 24.19
C TYR A 145 -1.29 -0.46 24.46
N THR A 146 -0.61 0.34 23.64
CA THR A 146 -0.76 1.80 23.57
C THR A 146 -0.93 2.18 22.11
N ILE A 147 -1.96 2.96 21.80
CA ILE A 147 -2.28 3.44 20.45
C ILE A 147 -2.18 4.96 20.44
N THR A 148 -1.38 5.48 19.52
CA THR A 148 -1.24 6.92 19.25
C THR A 148 -1.60 7.19 17.81
N ALA A 149 -2.35 8.26 17.56
CA ALA A 149 -2.59 8.79 16.22
C ALA A 149 -2.26 10.29 16.22
N GLY A 150 -1.47 10.74 15.26
CA GLY A 150 -0.85 12.06 15.36
C GLY A 150 -0.05 12.20 16.67
N ASP A 151 -0.20 13.34 17.34
CA ASP A 151 0.45 13.64 18.64
C ASP A 151 -0.33 13.11 19.85
N GLU A 152 -1.47 12.47 19.64
CA GLU A 152 -2.40 12.12 20.71
C GLU A 152 -2.39 10.61 21.01
N GLN A 153 -2.42 10.28 22.31
CA GLN A 153 -2.69 8.91 22.75
C GLN A 153 -4.20 8.69 22.77
N ILE A 154 -4.67 7.84 21.86
CA ILE A 154 -6.10 7.57 21.65
C ILE A 154 -6.55 6.23 22.21
N GLY A 155 -5.60 5.37 22.63
CA GLY A 155 -5.92 4.09 23.25
C GLY A 155 -4.83 3.59 24.19
N LEU A 156 -5.25 3.04 25.33
CA LEU A 156 -4.38 2.36 26.29
C LEU A 156 -5.18 1.23 26.94
N GLY A 157 -4.58 0.06 27.09
CA GLY A 157 -5.24 -1.01 27.81
C GLY A 157 -4.46 -2.32 27.82
N SER A 158 -5.15 -3.37 28.22
CA SER A 158 -4.63 -4.73 28.32
C SER A 158 -5.66 -5.72 27.79
N ILE A 159 -5.20 -6.74 27.08
CA ILE A 159 -6.03 -7.81 26.51
C ILE A 159 -5.46 -9.18 26.89
N GLU A 160 -6.33 -10.18 26.99
CA GLU A 160 -5.95 -11.52 27.43
C GLU A 160 -5.36 -12.37 26.30
N SER A 161 -5.83 -12.13 25.07
CA SER A 161 -5.42 -12.80 23.84
C SER A 161 -5.01 -11.77 22.76
N PRO A 162 -3.91 -11.99 22.02
CA PRO A 162 -3.50 -11.14 20.91
C PRO A 162 -4.55 -10.98 19.80
N GLU A 163 -5.44 -11.96 19.63
CA GLU A 163 -6.53 -11.93 18.63
C GLU A 163 -7.45 -10.71 18.80
N LEU A 164 -7.60 -10.22 20.04
CA LEU A 164 -8.45 -9.08 20.36
C LEU A 164 -7.81 -7.73 19.97
N LEU A 165 -6.52 -7.72 19.61
CA LEU A 165 -5.81 -6.48 19.28
C LEU A 165 -6.33 -5.84 18.00
N GLU A 166 -6.67 -6.65 17.00
CA GLU A 166 -7.24 -6.18 15.73
C GLU A 166 -8.51 -5.35 15.97
N ASN A 167 -9.41 -5.85 16.84
CA ASN A 167 -10.61 -5.12 17.22
C ASN A 167 -10.30 -3.79 17.90
N LYS A 168 -9.27 -3.74 18.75
CA LYS A 168 -8.86 -2.49 19.43
C LYS A 168 -8.27 -1.47 18.48
N ILE A 169 -7.46 -1.91 17.51
CA ILE A 169 -6.91 -1.03 16.48
C ILE A 169 -8.02 -0.50 15.58
N ASN A 170 -8.93 -1.37 15.11
CA ASN A 170 -10.05 -0.95 14.27
C ASN A 170 -11.01 0.00 15.02
N GLN A 171 -11.27 -0.24 16.30
CA GLN A 171 -12.02 0.70 17.14
C GLN A 171 -11.34 2.08 17.23
N ALA A 172 -10.02 2.10 17.42
CA ALA A 172 -9.24 3.34 17.47
C ALA A 172 -9.27 4.09 16.12
N ILE A 173 -9.13 3.37 15.00
CA ILE A 173 -9.22 3.93 13.63
C ILE A 173 -10.59 4.59 13.42
N SER A 174 -11.68 3.88 13.72
CA SER A 174 -13.04 4.41 13.53
C SER A 174 -13.36 5.58 14.45
N SER A 175 -12.78 5.60 15.66
CA SER A 175 -13.01 6.69 16.63
C SER A 175 -12.24 7.96 16.27
N TYR A 176 -11.00 7.81 15.79
CA TYR A 176 -10.15 8.95 15.45
C TYR A 176 -10.48 9.52 14.06
N TRP A 177 -10.77 8.67 13.08
CA TRP A 177 -11.19 9.08 11.73
C TRP A 177 -12.68 8.77 11.50
N ILE A 178 -13.55 9.62 12.04
CA ILE A 178 -15.02 9.47 12.12
C ILE A 178 -15.70 9.25 10.73
N ALA A 179 -15.08 9.70 9.64
CA ALA A 179 -15.60 9.56 8.27
C ALA A 179 -14.97 8.40 7.47
N SER A 180 -14.29 7.46 8.14
CA SER A 180 -13.61 6.37 7.46
C SER A 180 -14.60 5.33 6.90
N GLU A 181 -14.65 5.18 5.59
CA GLU A 181 -15.31 4.07 4.90
C GLU A 181 -14.75 2.69 5.36
N GLU A 182 -15.47 1.61 5.04
CA GLU A 182 -15.08 0.21 5.34
C GLU A 182 -13.65 -0.16 4.88
N ASN A 183 -13.10 0.59 3.92
CA ASN A 183 -11.77 0.41 3.33
C ASN A 183 -10.59 0.68 4.27
N SER A 184 -10.81 1.16 5.50
CA SER A 184 -9.74 1.36 6.50
C SER A 184 -9.65 0.27 7.57
N ARG A 185 -10.41 -0.83 7.43
CA ARG A 185 -10.26 -1.97 8.36
C ARG A 185 -8.90 -2.62 8.17
N VAL A 186 -8.18 -2.77 9.27
CA VAL A 186 -6.93 -3.51 9.33
C VAL A 186 -7.24 -4.95 9.71
N TYR A 187 -6.62 -5.88 8.98
CA TYR A 187 -6.64 -7.31 9.28
C TYR A 187 -5.23 -7.74 9.65
N ILE A 188 -5.00 -8.04 10.93
CA ILE A 188 -3.68 -8.39 11.46
C ILE A 188 -3.54 -9.90 11.63
N ASN A 189 -4.66 -10.64 11.76
CA ASN A 189 -4.65 -12.11 11.92
C ASN A 189 -5.41 -12.88 10.82
N GLY A 190 -5.67 -12.25 9.66
CA GLY A 190 -6.45 -12.88 8.57
C GLY A 190 -5.79 -14.11 7.93
N ASN A 191 -4.48 -14.32 8.13
CA ASN A 191 -3.77 -15.51 7.66
C ASN A 191 -2.85 -16.06 8.77
N PRO A 192 -3.23 -17.18 9.43
CA PRO A 192 -2.47 -17.80 10.52
C PRO A 192 -1.06 -18.24 10.13
N LYS A 193 -0.76 -18.36 8.82
CA LYS A 193 0.56 -18.79 8.33
C LYS A 193 1.55 -17.63 8.14
N THR A 194 1.10 -16.38 8.11
CA THR A 194 1.96 -15.24 7.74
C THR A 194 1.95 -14.11 8.76
N ASN A 195 0.81 -13.81 9.39
CA ASN A 195 0.67 -12.71 10.34
C ASN A 195 -0.10 -13.20 11.57
N MET A 196 0.62 -13.67 12.58
CA MET A 196 0.03 -13.97 13.89
C MET A 196 0.75 -13.13 14.93
N ILE A 197 -0.01 -12.28 15.64
CA ILE A 197 0.52 -11.54 16.77
C ILE A 197 0.69 -12.53 17.91
N GLU A 198 1.92 -12.80 18.32
CA GLU A 198 2.20 -13.58 19.52
C GLU A 198 2.24 -12.66 20.76
N LYS A 199 2.32 -13.26 21.96
CA LYS A 199 2.54 -12.46 23.17
C LYS A 199 3.98 -11.94 23.17
N GLY A 200 4.14 -10.65 22.95
CA GLY A 200 5.47 -10.02 22.91
C GLY A 200 5.43 -8.52 22.67
N THR A 201 6.61 -7.97 22.39
CA THR A 201 6.80 -6.55 22.16
C THR A 201 6.79 -6.26 20.66
N TYR A 202 5.74 -5.59 20.19
CA TYR A 202 5.53 -5.29 18.77
C TYR A 202 5.26 -3.81 18.56
N LEU A 203 5.57 -3.34 17.35
CA LEU A 203 5.10 -2.08 16.81
C LEU A 203 4.28 -2.36 15.56
N PHE A 204 3.05 -1.89 15.57
CA PHE A 204 2.17 -1.86 14.42
C PHE A 204 2.03 -0.40 13.95
N ALA A 205 2.11 -0.20 12.64
CA ALA A 205 1.88 1.10 12.01
C ALA A 205 0.78 1.00 10.97
N PHE A 206 -0.05 2.03 10.90
CA PHE A 206 -1.08 2.21 9.89
C PHE A 206 -1.01 3.63 9.35
N ILE A 207 -0.94 3.77 8.03
CA ILE A 207 -1.01 5.07 7.35
C ILE A 207 -2.30 5.09 6.55
N LYS A 208 -3.18 6.03 6.89
CA LYS A 208 -4.44 6.25 6.19
C LYS A 208 -4.23 7.09 4.94
N ASP A 209 -4.99 6.79 3.88
CA ASP A 209 -5.20 7.65 2.72
C ASP A 209 -3.95 8.27 2.07
N ILE A 210 -2.86 7.49 1.95
CA ILE A 210 -1.67 7.97 1.25
C ILE A 210 -1.94 8.07 -0.25
N ASN A 211 -1.73 9.29 -0.75
CA ASN A 211 -2.12 9.69 -2.09
C ASN A 211 -1.00 9.50 -3.11
N ILE A 212 -1.03 8.41 -3.86
CA ILE A 212 -0.01 8.11 -4.88
C ILE A 212 -0.42 8.67 -6.23
N LYS A 213 0.43 9.52 -6.80
CA LYS A 213 0.25 10.11 -8.13
C LYS A 213 0.89 9.26 -9.23
N GLY A 214 0.11 8.87 -10.22
CA GLY A 214 0.56 8.35 -11.51
C GLY A 214 1.01 9.49 -12.44
N ILE A 215 0.89 9.25 -13.75
CA ILE A 215 1.14 10.25 -14.80
C ILE A 215 0.00 11.28 -14.81
N TYR A 216 -1.24 10.80 -14.69
CA TYR A 216 -2.44 11.65 -14.64
C TYR A 216 -3.46 11.17 -13.62
N SER A 217 -3.38 9.92 -13.14
CA SER A 217 -4.25 9.44 -12.07
C SER A 217 -3.69 9.76 -10.68
N LYS A 218 -4.58 9.88 -9.70
CA LYS A 218 -4.26 9.95 -8.28
C LYS A 218 -5.08 8.90 -7.56
N ARG A 219 -4.44 8.07 -6.75
CA ARG A 219 -5.10 6.98 -6.04
C ARG A 219 -4.74 7.04 -4.56
N SER A 220 -5.75 7.02 -3.70
CA SER A 220 -5.57 6.89 -2.25
C SER A 220 -5.43 5.42 -1.89
N ILE A 221 -4.50 5.08 -1.00
CA ILE A 221 -4.39 3.74 -0.43
C ILE A 221 -4.18 3.83 1.08
N CYS A 222 -4.55 2.79 1.80
CA CYS A 222 -4.17 2.59 3.20
C CYS A 222 -3.05 1.55 3.25
N LEU A 223 -2.09 1.75 4.15
CA LEU A 223 -0.98 0.82 4.35
C LEU A 223 -0.89 0.43 5.82
N SER A 224 -0.58 -0.84 6.08
CA SER A 224 -0.35 -1.38 7.40
C SER A 224 0.92 -2.23 7.40
N SER A 225 1.74 -2.11 8.44
CA SER A 225 2.95 -2.92 8.63
C SER A 225 3.17 -3.18 10.11
N PHE A 226 3.83 -4.29 10.43
CA PHE A 226 4.08 -4.72 11.80
C PHE A 226 5.49 -5.30 11.93
N ALA A 227 6.14 -5.07 13.06
CA ALA A 227 7.40 -5.72 13.42
C ALA A 227 7.46 -6.04 14.92
N GLY A 228 8.16 -7.11 15.27
CA GLY A 228 8.52 -7.44 16.65
C GLY A 228 9.87 -6.83 17.03
N ALA A 229 10.02 -6.42 18.29
CA ALA A 229 11.29 -5.96 18.82
C ALA A 229 12.31 -7.10 18.78
N LYS A 230 13.52 -6.83 18.27
CA LYS A 230 14.61 -7.80 18.24
C LYS A 230 15.65 -7.34 19.24
N ALA A 231 15.66 -7.95 20.41
CA ALA A 231 16.65 -7.60 21.42
C ALA A 231 17.96 -8.37 21.18
N ASP A 232 18.76 -7.90 20.23
CA ASP A 232 20.12 -8.42 20.01
C ASP A 232 21.03 -8.10 21.19
N ARG A 233 22.05 -8.95 21.42
CA ARG A 233 23.10 -8.68 22.42
C ARG A 233 23.83 -7.40 22.00
N ALA A 234 24.00 -6.45 22.93
CA ALA A 234 25.06 -5.49 22.78
C ALA A 234 26.38 -6.28 22.81
N ASP A 235 27.06 -6.40 21.68
CA ASP A 235 28.42 -6.93 21.67
C ASP A 235 29.25 -6.09 22.61
N SER A 236 29.85 -6.73 23.61
CA SER A 236 30.71 -6.13 24.64
C SER A 236 32.05 -5.59 24.10
N ASN A 237 32.13 -5.29 22.80
CA ASN A 237 33.33 -4.82 22.09
C ASN A 237 33.16 -3.41 21.49
N ARG A 238 32.23 -2.61 22.01
CA ARG A 238 32.18 -1.17 21.72
C ARG A 238 32.54 -0.34 22.95
N TYR A 239 33.83 -0.42 23.31
CA TYR A 239 34.56 0.63 24.00
C TYR A 239 35.91 0.80 23.29
#